data_AF-A0A920MGZ9-F1
#
_entry.id   AF-A0A920MGZ9-F1
#
_cell.length_a   1.000
_cell.length_b   1.000
_cell.length_c   1.000
_cell.angle_alpha   90.00
_cell.angle_beta   90.00
_cell.angle_gamma   90.00
#
_symmetry.space_group_name_H-M   'P 1'
#
loop_
_entity.id
_entity.type
_entity.pdbx_description
1 polymer ?
#
loop_
_entity_poly.entity_id
_entity_poly.type
_entity_poly.pdbx_seq_one_letter_code
_entity_poly.pdbx_strand_id
1 'polypeptide(L)'
;MTIGDTKSIAEDLGFSKYTLRHIYSTDQIVRRSQPLNLTKQSKNKKILISTDLMDYTDNSKSLLINENGKRYKINDFEVNKSLPPKSVIYSSCFNNKFVEGKSSDIKIDK
;
A
#
# COMPACT_ATOMS: atom_id res chain seq x y z
N MET A 1 2.25 35.65 -26.67
CA MET A 1 2.05 35.43 -25.23
C MET A 1 1.75 33.95 -25.04
N THR A 2 2.69 33.22 -24.45
CA THR A 2 2.58 31.78 -24.19
C THR A 2 1.60 31.54 -23.05
N ILE A 3 0.53 30.80 -23.33
CA ILE A 3 -0.46 30.38 -22.34
C ILE A 3 0.22 29.28 -21.52
N GLY A 4 0.40 29.58 -20.23
CA GLY A 4 1.20 28.80 -19.31
C GLY A 4 0.74 27.36 -19.19
N ASP A 5 1.72 26.47 -19.26
CA ASP A 5 1.58 25.07 -18.88
C ASP A 5 0.95 24.99 -17.49
N THR A 6 -0.30 24.51 -17.41
CA THR A 6 -0.90 24.08 -16.16
C THR A 6 -0.15 22.85 -15.68
N LYS A 7 0.96 23.06 -14.97
CA LYS A 7 1.57 22.03 -14.13
C LYS A 7 0.46 21.53 -13.22
N SER A 8 0.00 20.30 -13.43
CA SER A 8 -0.71 19.58 -12.39
C SER A 8 0.21 19.59 -11.17
N ILE A 9 -0.21 20.30 -10.13
CA ILE A 9 0.47 20.25 -8.85
C ILE A 9 0.10 18.88 -8.28
N ALA A 10 0.80 17.85 -8.75
CA ALA A 10 0.89 16.60 -8.01
C ALA A 10 1.58 16.99 -6.70
N GLU A 11 0.80 17.32 -5.68
CA GLU A 11 1.31 17.53 -4.34
C GLU A 11 2.13 16.29 -3.99
N ASP A 12 3.44 16.48 -3.87
CA ASP A 12 4.37 15.41 -3.54
C ASP A 12 4.25 15.08 -2.05
N LEU A 13 3.09 14.55 -1.69
CA LEU A 13 2.77 14.15 -0.33
C LEU A 13 3.50 12.85 -0.08
N GLY A 14 4.58 12.93 0.69
CA GLY A 14 5.27 11.74 1.19
C GLY A 14 4.35 10.96 2.12
N PHE A 15 4.04 9.73 1.75
CA PHE A 15 3.28 8.78 2.57
C PHE A 15 4.20 7.69 3.09
N SER A 16 4.01 7.31 4.35
CA SER A 16 4.77 6.23 4.94
C SER A 16 4.23 4.89 4.47
N LYS A 17 5.05 4.17 3.72
CA LYS A 17 4.84 2.75 3.42
C LYS A 17 5.30 1.93 4.61
N TYR A 18 4.46 0.98 5.00
CA TYR A 18 4.82 -0.13 5.87
C TYR A 18 4.44 -1.44 5.20
N THR A 19 5.06 -2.52 5.64
CA THR A 19 4.60 -3.86 5.32
C THR A 19 4.26 -4.54 6.64
N LEU A 20 3.09 -5.16 6.72
CA LEU A 20 2.76 -6.02 7.85
C LEU A 20 3.83 -7.09 7.93
N ARG A 21 4.54 -7.13 9.06
CA ARG A 21 5.47 -8.21 9.37
C ARG A 21 4.64 -9.45 9.70
N HIS A 22 4.12 -10.12 8.68
CA HIS A 22 3.51 -11.42 8.89
C HIS A 22 4.63 -12.39 9.23
N ILE A 23 4.67 -12.79 10.50
CA ILE A 23 5.57 -13.83 11.02
C ILE A 23 5.47 -15.10 10.16
N TYR A 24 4.34 -15.27 9.45
CA TYR A 24 3.95 -16.43 8.65
C TYR A 24 4.38 -16.45 7.17
N SER A 25 5.06 -15.41 6.66
CA SER A 25 5.54 -15.41 5.27
C SER A 25 6.96 -14.87 5.08
N THR A 26 7.61 -14.40 6.14
CA THR A 26 8.93 -13.75 6.11
C THR A 26 10.09 -14.72 5.87
N ASP A 27 10.06 -15.88 6.51
CA ASP A 27 11.15 -16.88 6.47
C ASP A 27 10.80 -18.08 5.58
N GLN A 28 11.81 -18.69 4.95
CA GLN A 28 11.68 -19.95 4.20
C GLN A 28 11.08 -21.09 5.05
N ILE A 29 11.49 -21.21 6.32
CA ILE A 29 11.00 -22.25 7.23
C ILE A 29 9.49 -22.09 7.43
N VAL A 30 9.10 -20.86 7.72
CA VAL A 30 7.72 -20.51 8.01
C VAL A 30 6.84 -20.67 6.76
N ARG A 31 7.32 -20.27 5.58
CA ARG A 31 6.61 -20.46 4.30
C ARG A 31 6.32 -21.93 3.99
N ARG A 32 7.17 -22.86 4.45
CA ARG A 32 6.97 -24.30 4.29
C ARG A 32 6.05 -24.91 5.35
N SER A 33 5.71 -24.17 6.40
CA SER A 33 4.87 -24.66 7.49
C SER A 33 3.38 -24.54 7.16
N GLN A 34 2.76 -25.68 6.85
CA GLN A 34 1.33 -25.79 6.55
C GLN A 34 0.40 -25.17 7.62
N PRO A 35 0.58 -25.40 8.94
CA PRO A 35 -0.30 -24.80 9.95
C PRO A 35 -0.19 -23.27 10.00
N LEU A 36 1.02 -22.72 9.82
CA LEU A 36 1.24 -21.27 9.82
C LEU A 36 0.57 -20.60 8.60
N ASN A 37 0.61 -21.28 7.46
CA ASN A 37 -0.03 -20.82 6.23
C ASN A 37 -1.58 -20.82 6.31
N LEU A 38 -2.18 -21.59 7.22
CA LEU A 38 -3.64 -21.66 7.39
C LEU A 38 -4.22 -20.55 8.29
N THR A 39 -3.37 -19.78 8.98
CA THR A 39 -3.78 -18.71 9.90
C THR A 39 -4.52 -17.56 9.21
N LYS A 40 -5.38 -16.85 9.94
CA LYS A 40 -6.09 -15.66 9.43
C LYS A 40 -5.12 -14.57 8.94
N GLN A 41 -4.00 -14.41 9.63
CA GLN A 41 -2.95 -13.45 9.27
C GLN A 41 -2.30 -13.79 7.92
N SER A 42 -2.01 -15.07 7.66
CA SER A 42 -1.49 -15.54 6.35
C SER A 42 -2.47 -15.27 5.20
N LYS A 43 -3.78 -15.34 5.46
CA LYS A 43 -4.84 -15.14 4.45
C LYS A 43 -5.16 -13.68 4.16
N ASN A 44 -4.60 -12.72 4.91
CA ASN A 44 -4.85 -11.31 4.64
C ASN A 44 -4.07 -10.86 3.40
N LYS A 45 -4.81 -10.55 2.34
CA LYS A 45 -4.27 -10.08 1.04
C LYS A 45 -4.57 -8.62 0.75
N LYS A 46 -5.18 -7.90 1.69
CA LYS A 46 -5.61 -6.51 1.49
C LYS A 46 -4.51 -5.55 1.88
N ILE A 47 -4.46 -4.43 1.17
CA ILE A 47 -3.71 -3.25 1.58
C ILE A 47 -4.55 -2.48 2.59
N LEU A 48 -3.95 -2.03 3.69
CA LEU A 48 -4.63 -1.17 4.66
C LEU A 48 -4.16 0.26 4.45
N ILE A 49 -5.10 1.20 4.45
CA ILE A 49 -4.80 2.63 4.30
C ILE A 49 -5.36 3.41 5.48
N SER A 50 -4.67 4.48 5.87
CA SER A 50 -5.16 5.44 6.85
C SER A 50 -6.38 6.20 6.30
N THR A 51 -7.19 6.77 7.19
CA THR A 51 -8.48 7.39 6.80
C THR A 51 -8.32 8.61 5.91
N ASP A 52 -7.28 9.40 6.11
CA ASP A 52 -6.96 10.59 5.31
C ASP A 52 -6.62 10.25 3.85
N LEU A 53 -6.28 9.00 3.56
CA LEU A 53 -6.04 8.54 2.19
C LEU A 53 -7.31 8.37 1.36
N MET A 54 -8.48 8.34 1.99
CA MET A 54 -9.76 8.30 1.26
C MET A 54 -9.97 9.54 0.40
N ASP A 55 -9.45 10.69 0.82
CA ASP A 55 -9.57 11.96 0.09
C ASP A 55 -8.78 11.95 -1.24
N TYR A 56 -7.88 10.97 -1.40
CA TYR A 56 -7.06 10.75 -2.60
C TYR A 56 -7.59 9.61 -3.48
N THR A 57 -8.74 9.02 -3.10
CA THR A 57 -9.39 8.01 -3.91
C THR A 57 -10.49 8.71 -4.71
N ASP A 58 -10.32 8.80 -6.02
CA ASP A 58 -11.15 9.56 -6.99
C ASP A 58 -12.61 9.05 -7.11
N ASN A 59 -13.36 8.95 -6.01
CA ASN A 59 -14.67 8.27 -5.87
C ASN A 59 -14.71 6.81 -6.40
N SER A 60 -13.59 6.33 -6.93
CA SER A 60 -13.44 5.12 -7.74
C SER A 60 -13.00 3.94 -6.88
N LYS A 61 -12.88 4.13 -5.56
CA LYS A 61 -12.32 3.17 -4.61
C LYS A 61 -10.99 2.60 -5.11
N SER A 62 -10.21 3.41 -5.82
CA SER A 62 -8.90 3.04 -6.32
C SER A 62 -7.86 4.06 -5.88
N LEU A 63 -6.66 3.58 -5.55
CA LEU A 63 -5.54 4.38 -5.10
C LEU A 63 -4.42 4.28 -6.12
N LEU A 64 -3.95 5.43 -6.62
CA LEU A 64 -2.82 5.51 -7.54
C LEU A 64 -1.55 5.79 -6.74
N ILE A 65 -0.63 4.83 -6.72
CA ILE A 65 0.63 4.92 -5.99
C ILE A 65 1.77 4.97 -6.98
N ASN A 66 2.68 5.92 -6.82
CA ASN A 66 3.94 5.97 -7.53
C ASN A 66 5.08 5.54 -6.60
N GLU A 67 5.69 4.40 -6.91
CA GLU A 67 6.80 3.83 -6.15
C GLU A 67 7.94 3.45 -7.11
N ASN A 68 9.16 3.90 -6.83
CA ASN A 68 10.36 3.63 -7.65
C ASN A 68 10.19 3.96 -9.15
N GLY A 69 9.48 5.05 -9.45
CA GLY A 69 9.20 5.48 -10.83
C GLY A 69 8.17 4.63 -11.56
N LYS A 70 7.48 3.72 -10.86
CA LYS A 70 6.41 2.89 -11.40
C LYS A 70 5.08 3.29 -10.77
N ARG A 71 4.07 3.48 -11.62
CA ARG A 71 2.70 3.78 -11.22
C ARG A 71 1.91 2.50 -11.04
N TYR A 72 1.30 2.34 -9.87
CA TYR A 72 0.49 1.20 -9.48
C TYR A 72 -0.93 1.68 -9.19
N LYS A 73 -1.92 0.94 -9.70
CA LYS A 73 -3.33 1.14 -9.34
C LYS A 73 -3.77 0.04 -8.38
N ILE A 74 -4.21 0.42 -7.19
CA ILE A 74 -4.71 -0.49 -6.17
C ILE A 74 -6.22 -0.33 -6.08
N ASN A 75 -6.94 -1.42 -6.33
CA ASN A 75 -8.41 -1.44 -6.26
C ASN A 75 -8.95 -2.18 -5.02
N ASP A 76 -8.10 -2.93 -4.33
CA ASP A 76 -8.48 -3.75 -3.18
C ASP A 76 -7.68 -3.31 -1.95
N PHE A 77 -8.27 -2.37 -1.22
CA PHE A 77 -7.75 -1.86 0.05
C PHE A 77 -8.87 -1.74 1.08
N GLU A 78 -8.48 -1.65 2.35
CA GLU A 78 -9.38 -1.45 3.47
C GLU A 78 -8.92 -0.24 4.29
N VAL A 79 -9.86 0.62 4.63
CA VAL A 79 -9.58 1.80 5.46
C VAL A 79 -9.52 1.38 6.92
N ASN A 80 -8.40 1.67 7.58
CA ASN A 80 -8.21 1.34 8.99
C ASN A 80 -7.98 2.62 9.81
N LYS A 81 -8.94 2.91 10.70
CA LYS A 81 -8.96 4.11 11.56
C LYS A 81 -7.88 4.12 12.63
N SER A 82 -7.29 2.96 12.93
CA SER A 82 -6.22 2.85 13.93
C SER A 82 -4.84 3.13 13.35
N LEU A 83 -4.73 3.38 12.04
CA LEU A 83 -3.45 3.69 11.40
C LEU A 83 -3.09 5.17 11.62
N PRO A 84 -1.80 5.48 11.80
CA PRO A 84 -1.33 6.86 11.76
C PRO A 84 -1.73 7.52 10.44
N PRO A 85 -1.89 8.85 10.40
CA PRO A 85 -2.11 9.58 9.15
C PRO A 85 -1.05 9.25 8.10
N LYS A 86 -1.41 9.41 6.83
CA LYS A 86 -0.51 9.22 5.69
C LYS A 86 0.18 7.86 5.63
N SER A 87 -0.52 6.80 6.03
CA SER A 87 0.07 5.46 6.13
C SER A 87 -0.57 4.48 5.17
N VAL A 88 0.26 3.79 4.39
CA VAL A 88 -0.13 2.65 3.55
C VAL A 88 0.58 1.41 4.06
N ILE A 89 -0.19 0.37 4.39
CA ILE A 89 0.33 -0.89 4.90
C ILE A 89 0.03 -2.00 3.91
N TYR A 90 1.08 -2.57 3.33
CA TYR A 90 0.99 -3.74 2.47
C TYR A 90 0.93 -5.01 3.32
N SER A 91 0.11 -5.98 2.92
CA SER A 91 0.27 -7.35 3.41
C SER A 91 1.62 -7.91 2.94
N SER A 92 2.16 -8.90 3.65
CA SER A 92 3.41 -9.59 3.24
C SER A 92 3.27 -10.30 1.89
N CYS A 93 2.02 -10.52 1.46
CA CYS A 93 1.68 -11.11 0.17
C CYS A 93 0.56 -10.27 -0.45
N PHE A 94 0.89 -9.50 -1.48
CA PHE A 94 -0.06 -8.68 -2.24
C PHE A 94 -0.05 -9.11 -3.70
N ASN A 95 -1.23 -9.31 -4.32
CA ASN A 95 -1.36 -9.82 -5.68
C ASN A 95 -0.53 -11.10 -5.95
N ASN A 96 -0.52 -12.03 -5.00
CA ASN A 96 0.27 -13.27 -5.02
C ASN A 96 1.79 -13.08 -5.16
N LYS A 97 2.30 -11.87 -4.91
CA LYS A 97 3.74 -11.58 -4.81
C LYS A 97 4.10 -11.31 -3.36
N PHE A 98 5.22 -11.88 -2.93
CA PHE A 98 5.80 -11.52 -1.65
C PHE A 98 6.22 -10.05 -1.67
N VAL A 99 5.81 -9.31 -0.66
CA VAL A 99 6.23 -7.93 -0.42
C VAL A 99 7.26 -7.98 0.69
N GLU A 100 8.52 -7.71 0.34
CA GLU A 100 9.58 -7.60 1.34
C GLU A 100 9.21 -6.52 2.36
N GLY A 101 9.46 -6.82 3.64
CA GLY A 101 9.21 -5.88 4.71
C GLY A 101 10.13 -4.67 4.60
N LYS A 102 9.62 -3.56 4.07
CA LYS A 102 10.35 -2.29 3.96
C LYS A 102 9.44 -1.14 4.40
N SER A 103 10.03 -0.22 5.16
CA SER A 103 9.46 1.10 5.37
C SER A 103 10.16 2.06 4.43
N SER A 104 9.38 2.78 3.63
CA SER A 104 9.89 3.76 2.68
C SER A 104 8.83 4.83 2.45
N ASP A 105 9.23 5.93 1.82
CA ASP A 105 8.27 6.93 1.37
C ASP A 105 7.70 6.51 0.01
N ILE A 106 6.41 6.73 -0.18
CA ILE A 106 5.70 6.57 -1.46
C ILE A 106 4.93 7.84 -1.78
N LYS A 107 4.62 8.03 -3.07
CA LYS A 107 3.81 9.15 -3.54
C LYS A 107 2.44 8.63 -3.95
N ILE A 108 1.40 9.36 -3.62
CA ILE A 108 0.03 9.06 -4.05
C ILE A 108 -0.41 10.17 -4.98
N ASP A 109 -0.80 9.79 -6.18
CA ASP A 109 -1.30 10.74 -7.16
C ASP A 109 -2.80 10.96 -6.91
N LYS A 110 -3.24 12.21 -6.99
CA LYS A 110 -4.67 12.55 -7.19
C LYS A 110 -5.04 12.20 -8.63
#